data_AF-Q3UET5-F1
#
_entry.id   AF-Q3UET5-F1
#
_cell.length_a   1.000
_cell.length_b   1.000
_cell.length_c   1.000
_cell.angle_alpha   90.00
_cell.angle_beta   90.00
_cell.angle_gamma   90.00
#
_symmetry.space_group_name_H-M   'P 1'
#
loop_
_entity.id
_entity.type
_entity.pdbx_description
1 polymer ?
#
loop_
_entity_poly.entity_id
_entity_poly.type
_entity_poly.pdbx_seq_one_letter_code
_entity_poly.pdbx_strand_id
1 'polypeptide(L)'
;MAWRQLRKRALDAAIILGGGGLLFTSYLTATGDDHFYAEYLMPALQRLLDPESAHRLAVRVISLGLLPRATFQDSNMLEVRVLGHKFRNPVGIAAGFDKHGEAVDGLYKLGFGFVEVGSVTPQPQEGNPRPRVFRLPEDQAVINR
;
A
#
# COMPACT_ATOMS: atom_id res chain seq x y z
N MET A 1 -15.67 47.87 4.09
CA MET A 1 -15.50 47.11 2.82
C MET A 1 -14.23 46.25 2.79
N ALA A 2 -13.08 46.73 3.26
CA ALA A 2 -11.80 46.00 3.22
C ALA A 2 -11.79 44.62 3.92
N TRP A 3 -12.44 44.49 5.09
CA TRP A 3 -12.49 43.21 5.83
C TRP A 3 -13.20 42.08 5.06
N ARG A 4 -14.29 42.39 4.36
CA ARG A 4 -15.01 41.40 3.53
C ARG A 4 -14.16 40.95 2.33
N GLN A 5 -13.42 41.86 1.71
CA GLN A 5 -12.49 41.54 0.62
C GLN A 5 -11.30 40.71 1.12
N LEU A 6 -10.74 41.04 2.28
CA LEU A 6 -9.65 40.27 2.89
C LEU A 6 -10.09 38.84 3.22
N ARG A 7 -11.25 38.67 3.85
CA ARG A 7 -11.83 37.35 4.16
C ARG A 7 -12.07 36.52 2.90
N LYS A 8 -12.57 37.15 1.83
CA LYS A 8 -12.77 36.47 0.54
C LYS A 8 -11.44 35.98 -0.05
N ARG A 9 -10.42 36.85 -0.09
CA ARG A 9 -9.08 36.48 -0.57
C ARG A 9 -8.43 35.36 0.26
N ALA A 10 -8.63 35.38 1.58
CA ALA A 10 -8.13 34.33 2.46
C ALA A 10 -8.83 32.98 2.20
N LEU A 11 -10.14 32.98 1.98
CA LEU A 11 -10.90 31.80 1.58
C LEU A 11 -10.45 31.28 0.20
N ASP A 12 -10.32 32.17 -0.78
CA ASP A 12 -9.86 31.81 -2.12
C ASP A 12 -8.45 31.19 -2.06
N ALA A 13 -7.54 31.76 -1.27
CA ALA A 13 -6.20 31.22 -1.06
C ALA A 13 -6.23 29.84 -0.38
N ALA A 14 -7.07 29.65 0.64
CA ALA A 14 -7.22 28.36 1.33
C ALA A 14 -7.75 27.27 0.38
N ILE A 15 -8.70 27.62 -0.49
CA ILE A 15 -9.25 26.71 -1.50
C ILE A 15 -8.18 26.35 -2.53
N ILE A 16 -7.41 27.34 -3.03
CA ILE A 16 -6.37 27.10 -4.03
C ILE A 16 -5.25 26.24 -3.47
N LEU A 17 -4.74 26.57 -2.28
CA LEU A 17 -3.66 25.81 -1.63
C LEU A 17 -4.11 24.41 -1.23
N GLY A 18 -5.30 24.29 -0.64
CA GLY A 18 -5.86 22.99 -0.25
C GLY A 18 -6.16 22.10 -1.46
N GLY A 19 -6.83 22.65 -2.48
CA GLY A 19 -7.15 21.93 -3.71
C GLY A 19 -5.91 21.53 -4.50
N GLY A 20 -4.95 22.45 -4.66
CA GLY A 20 -3.67 22.16 -5.32
C GLY A 20 -2.87 21.09 -4.59
N GLY A 21 -2.79 21.17 -3.27
CA GLY A 21 -2.11 20.15 -2.45
C GLY A 21 -2.76 18.77 -2.54
N LEU A 22 -4.09 18.71 -2.52
CA LEU A 22 -4.82 17.45 -2.68
C LEU A 22 -4.61 16.83 -4.06
N LEU A 23 -4.66 17.64 -5.13
CA LEU A 23 -4.41 17.16 -6.49
C LEU A 23 -2.97 16.66 -6.64
N PHE A 24 -1.99 17.39 -6.10
CA PHE A 24 -0.59 17.02 -6.17
C PHE A 24 -0.28 15.72 -5.42
N THR A 25 -0.77 15.59 -4.18
CA THR A 25 -0.58 14.34 -3.41
C THR A 25 -1.34 13.16 -4.01
N SER A 26 -2.53 13.38 -4.57
CA SER A 26 -3.27 12.36 -5.32
C SER A 26 -2.50 11.90 -6.56
N TYR A 27 -1.88 12.85 -7.27
CA TYR A 27 -1.03 12.55 -8.42
C TYR A 27 0.17 11.69 -8.02
N LEU A 28 0.94 12.12 -7.00
CA LEU A 28 2.11 11.36 -6.52
C LEU A 28 1.74 9.95 -6.03
N THR A 29 0.59 9.81 -5.36
CA THR A 29 0.04 8.51 -4.96
C THR A 29 -0.26 7.65 -6.19
N ALA A 30 -0.97 8.20 -7.19
CA ALA A 30 -1.37 7.47 -8.39
C ALA A 30 -0.17 7.10 -9.28
N THR A 31 0.88 7.93 -9.32
CA THR A 31 2.10 7.63 -10.09
C THR A 31 3.05 6.67 -9.39
N GLY A 32 2.87 6.41 -8.10
CA GLY A 32 3.77 5.55 -7.33
C GLY A 32 5.12 6.19 -7.06
N ASP A 33 5.15 7.47 -6.68
CA ASP A 33 6.42 8.15 -6.36
C ASP A 33 7.05 7.59 -5.07
N ASP A 34 8.15 6.84 -5.20
CA ASP A 34 8.78 6.11 -4.08
C ASP A 34 9.13 7.02 -2.90
N HIS A 35 9.65 8.22 -3.18
CA HIS A 35 10.04 9.18 -2.15
C HIS A 35 8.82 9.71 -1.39
N PHE A 36 7.75 10.07 -2.10
CA PHE A 36 6.49 10.48 -1.48
C PHE A 36 5.88 9.37 -0.60
N TYR A 37 5.90 8.13 -1.08
CA TYR A 37 5.43 6.97 -0.32
C TYR A 37 6.28 6.77 0.95
N ALA A 38 7.61 6.74 0.83
CA ALA A 38 8.53 6.44 1.92
C ALA A 38 8.59 7.54 2.99
N GLU A 39 8.63 8.81 2.60
CA GLU A 39 8.88 9.91 3.52
C GLU A 39 7.62 10.59 4.07
N TYR A 40 6.49 10.51 3.34
CA TYR A 40 5.28 11.27 3.68
C TYR A 40 4.06 10.38 3.90
N LEU A 41 3.64 9.63 2.87
CA LEU A 41 2.37 8.90 2.90
C LEU A 41 2.39 7.76 3.91
N MET A 42 3.39 6.87 3.84
CA MET A 42 3.47 5.70 4.72
C MET A 42 3.69 6.09 6.19
N PRO A 43 4.59 7.04 6.54
CA PRO A 43 4.72 7.52 7.93
C PRO A 43 3.43 8.15 8.47
N ALA A 44 2.69 8.90 7.65
CA ALA A 44 1.40 9.47 8.05
C ALA A 44 0.38 8.36 8.33
N LEU A 45 0.21 7.39 7.41
CA LEU A 45 -0.71 6.26 7.60
C LEU A 45 -0.34 5.40 8.81
N GLN A 46 0.96 5.20 9.07
CA GLN A 46 1.43 4.45 10.22
C GLN A 46 1.06 5.09 11.56
N ARG A 47 1.00 6.42 11.62
CA ARG A 47 0.56 7.18 12.81
C ARG A 47 -0.96 7.17 12.99
N LEU A 48 -1.71 7.10 11.89
CA LEU A 48 -3.17 7.16 11.88
C LEU A 48 -3.85 5.79 12.07
N LEU A 49 -3.17 4.69 11.70
CA LEU A 49 -3.75 3.36 11.66
C LEU A 49 -2.94 2.36 12.50
N ASP A 50 -3.65 1.56 13.30
CA ASP A 50 -3.06 0.40 13.93
C ASP A 50 -2.59 -0.63 12.88
N PRO A 51 -1.64 -1.52 13.21
CA PRO A 51 -1.04 -2.44 12.26
C PRO A 51 -2.02 -3.37 11.56
N GLU A 52 -3.03 -3.87 12.25
CA GLU A 52 -3.98 -4.81 11.67
C GLU A 52 -5.00 -4.08 10.77
N SER A 53 -5.46 -2.89 11.15
CA SER A 53 -6.33 -2.07 10.30
C SER A 53 -5.62 -1.59 9.03
N ALA A 54 -4.36 -1.18 9.14
CA ALA A 54 -3.57 -0.80 7.96
C ALA A 54 -3.36 -1.97 7.01
N HIS A 55 -3.11 -3.17 7.55
CA HIS A 55 -2.99 -4.39 6.74
C HIS A 55 -4.29 -4.69 5.99
N ARG A 56 -5.44 -4.68 6.67
CA ARG A 56 -6.75 -4.89 6.00
C ARG A 56 -7.05 -3.83 4.95
N LEU A 57 -6.71 -2.57 5.24
CA LEU A 57 -6.86 -1.49 4.27
C LEU A 57 -5.99 -1.73 3.03
N ALA A 58 -4.73 -2.13 3.22
CA ALA A 58 -3.82 -2.44 2.10
C ALA A 58 -4.38 -3.58 1.24
N VAL A 59 -4.77 -4.71 1.84
CA VAL A 59 -5.40 -5.84 1.12
C VAL A 59 -6.64 -5.36 0.36
N ARG A 60 -7.50 -4.56 1.00
CA ARG A 60 -8.72 -4.04 0.36
C ARG A 60 -8.41 -3.13 -0.83
N VAL A 61 -7.51 -2.17 -0.68
CA VAL A 61 -7.11 -1.24 -1.75
C VAL A 61 -6.53 -2.01 -2.93
N ILE A 62 -5.69 -3.02 -2.66
CA ILE A 62 -5.09 -3.87 -3.69
C ILE A 62 -6.15 -4.75 -4.38
N SER A 63 -7.09 -5.34 -3.63
CA SER A 63 -8.20 -6.14 -4.19
C SER A 63 -9.09 -5.34 -5.13
N LEU A 64 -9.24 -4.03 -4.88
CA LEU A 64 -10.00 -3.12 -5.72
C LEU A 64 -9.21 -2.62 -6.94
N GLY A 65 -7.91 -2.97 -7.04
CA GLY A 65 -7.05 -2.50 -8.11
C GLY A 65 -6.70 -1.01 -8.02
N LEU A 66 -6.90 -0.38 -6.85
CA LEU A 66 -6.55 1.01 -6.58
C LEU A 66 -5.04 1.13 -6.30
N LEU A 67 -4.24 0.88 -7.34
CA LEU A 67 -2.80 0.72 -7.25
C LEU A 67 -2.07 1.91 -7.87
N PRO A 68 -0.86 2.24 -7.40
CA PRO A 68 0.03 3.11 -8.15
C PRO A 68 0.33 2.49 -9.51
N ARG A 69 0.63 3.33 -10.49
CA ARG A 69 1.04 2.87 -11.82
C ARG A 69 2.39 2.14 -11.73
N ALA A 70 2.40 0.83 -11.96
CA ALA A 70 3.64 0.09 -12.15
C ALA A 70 4.32 0.56 -13.45
N THR A 71 5.44 1.27 -13.33
CA THR A 71 6.22 1.80 -14.45
C THR A 71 7.38 0.89 -14.84
N PHE A 72 7.85 0.06 -13.92
CA PHE A 72 8.92 -0.90 -14.17
C PHE A 72 8.46 -2.00 -15.12
N GLN A 73 9.28 -2.26 -16.15
CA GLN A 73 9.08 -3.36 -17.08
C GLN A 73 10.14 -4.42 -16.81
N ASP A 74 9.69 -5.64 -16.50
CA ASP A 74 10.59 -6.75 -16.22
C ASP A 74 11.48 -7.06 -17.44
N SER A 75 12.79 -7.01 -17.24
CA SER A 75 13.77 -7.46 -18.24
C SER A 75 13.80 -8.98 -18.29
N ASN A 76 14.06 -9.56 -19.47
CA ASN A 76 14.31 -10.99 -19.63
C ASN A 76 15.46 -11.51 -18.73
N MET A 77 16.36 -10.63 -18.27
CA MET A 77 17.42 -10.97 -17.32
C MET A 77 16.90 -11.36 -15.93
N LEU A 78 15.67 -10.97 -15.57
CA LEU A 78 15.04 -11.31 -14.31
C LEU A 78 14.23 -12.62 -14.39
N GLU A 79 14.04 -13.19 -15.58
CA GLU A 79 13.29 -14.44 -15.72
C GLU A 79 14.00 -15.58 -14.98
N VAL A 80 13.26 -16.29 -14.12
CA VAL A 80 13.76 -17.46 -13.39
C VAL A 80 12.89 -18.67 -13.67
N ARG A 81 13.52 -19.84 -13.83
CA ARG A 81 12.84 -21.14 -13.95
C ARG A 81 13.17 -22.01 -12.76
N VAL A 82 12.16 -22.32 -11.97
CA VAL A 82 12.28 -23.16 -10.77
C VAL A 82 10.92 -23.82 -10.49
N LEU A 83 10.92 -24.96 -9.80
CA LEU A 83 9.71 -25.73 -9.49
C LEU A 83 8.89 -26.13 -10.73
N GLY A 84 9.51 -26.26 -11.90
CA GLY A 84 8.82 -26.52 -13.17
C GLY A 84 8.04 -25.32 -13.73
N HIS A 85 8.13 -24.15 -13.10
CA HIS A 85 7.47 -22.93 -13.50
C HIS A 85 8.45 -21.87 -13.98
N LYS A 86 7.92 -20.89 -14.72
CA LYS A 86 8.64 -19.73 -15.23
C LYS A 86 8.10 -18.49 -14.54
N PHE A 87 8.96 -17.76 -13.85
CA PHE A 87 8.64 -16.51 -13.16
C PHE A 87 9.23 -15.35 -13.94
N ARG A 88 8.42 -14.32 -14.20
CA ARG A 88 8.83 -13.13 -14.98
C ARG A 88 9.96 -12.34 -14.30
N ASN A 89 9.98 -12.36 -12.97
CA ASN A 89 10.98 -11.76 -12.12
C ASN A 89 11.08 -12.59 -10.81
N PRO A 90 12.17 -12.49 -10.04
CA PRO A 90 12.40 -13.34 -8.87
C PRO A 90 11.77 -12.79 -7.58
N VAL A 91 11.00 -11.70 -7.63
CA VAL A 91 10.47 -11.02 -6.43
C VAL A 91 9.02 -11.45 -6.21
N GLY A 92 8.76 -12.13 -5.11
CA GLY A 92 7.41 -12.54 -4.71
C GLY A 92 6.92 -11.86 -3.43
N ILE A 93 5.61 -11.94 -3.21
CA ILE A 93 4.99 -11.58 -1.93
C ILE A 93 4.76 -12.85 -1.11
N ALA A 94 5.27 -12.83 0.12
CA ALA A 94 5.25 -13.98 1.01
C ALA A 94 3.85 -14.26 1.60
N ALA A 95 3.65 -15.50 2.05
CA ALA A 95 2.48 -15.87 2.82
C ALA A 95 2.31 -14.98 4.06
N GLY A 96 1.06 -14.88 4.52
CA GLY A 96 0.67 -14.05 5.64
C GLY A 96 0.21 -12.65 5.23
N PHE A 97 0.53 -12.19 4.01
CA PHE A 97 -0.04 -10.96 3.45
C PHE A 97 -1.47 -11.19 2.96
N ASP A 98 -1.65 -11.96 1.88
CA ASP A 98 -2.99 -12.32 1.39
C ASP A 98 -3.40 -13.67 1.95
N LYS A 99 -3.98 -13.68 3.16
CA LYS A 99 -4.35 -14.93 3.86
C LYS A 99 -5.51 -15.67 3.21
N HIS A 100 -6.32 -14.98 2.41
CA HIS A 100 -7.62 -15.46 1.96
C HIS A 100 -7.76 -15.44 0.42
N GLY A 101 -6.73 -15.01 -0.31
CA GLY A 101 -6.75 -14.93 -1.77
C GLY A 101 -7.56 -13.75 -2.31
N GLU A 102 -7.70 -12.68 -1.53
CA GLU A 102 -8.55 -11.53 -1.84
C GLU A 102 -7.89 -10.54 -2.81
N ALA A 103 -6.56 -10.56 -2.92
CA ALA A 103 -5.77 -9.50 -3.56
C ALA A 103 -4.80 -10.02 -4.63
N VAL A 104 -4.86 -11.31 -4.98
CA VAL A 104 -3.91 -11.99 -5.89
C VAL A 104 -3.67 -11.20 -7.20
N ASP A 105 -4.71 -10.84 -7.93
CA ASP A 105 -4.58 -10.11 -9.20
C ASP A 105 -3.96 -8.72 -9.01
N GLY A 106 -4.32 -8.05 -7.92
CA GLY A 106 -3.76 -6.74 -7.58
C GLY A 106 -2.28 -6.83 -7.23
N LEU A 107 -1.86 -7.89 -6.55
CA LEU A 107 -0.45 -8.15 -6.22
C LEU A 107 0.38 -8.41 -7.49
N TYR A 108 -0.15 -9.14 -8.47
CA TYR A 108 0.50 -9.26 -9.78
C TYR A 108 0.56 -7.91 -10.52
N LYS A 109 -0.49 -7.10 -10.46
CA LYS A 109 -0.50 -5.75 -11.05
C LYS A 109 0.51 -4.79 -10.39
N LEU A 110 0.84 -5.00 -9.11
CA LEU A 110 1.89 -4.25 -8.42
C LEU A 110 3.31 -4.58 -8.90
N GLY A 111 3.51 -5.74 -9.54
CA GLY A 111 4.81 -6.12 -10.10
C GLY A 111 5.41 -7.42 -9.56
N PHE A 112 4.79 -8.08 -8.58
CA PHE A 112 5.31 -9.35 -8.05
C PHE A 112 5.35 -10.44 -9.12
N GLY A 113 6.46 -11.18 -9.20
CA GLY A 113 6.64 -12.33 -10.08
C GLY A 113 5.84 -13.56 -9.64
N PHE A 114 5.54 -13.68 -8.34
CA PHE A 114 4.70 -14.71 -7.75
C PHE A 114 4.01 -14.25 -6.46
N VAL A 115 2.90 -14.90 -6.12
CA VAL A 115 2.09 -14.61 -4.93
C VAL A 115 1.89 -15.89 -4.13
N GLU A 116 2.24 -15.86 -2.84
CA GLU A 116 1.98 -16.96 -1.92
C GLU A 116 0.81 -16.62 -0.99
N VAL A 117 -0.34 -17.28 -1.20
CA VAL A 117 -1.56 -17.08 -0.40
C VAL A 117 -1.51 -17.91 0.89
N GLY A 118 -2.12 -17.39 1.95
CA GLY A 118 -2.38 -18.11 3.19
C GLY A 118 -1.61 -17.55 4.40
N SER A 119 -1.34 -18.34 5.43
CA SER A 119 -1.66 -19.77 5.54
C SER A 119 -3.16 -20.02 5.69
N VAL A 120 -3.67 -21.02 4.96
CA VAL A 120 -5.06 -21.47 5.03
C VAL A 120 -5.13 -22.69 5.95
N THR A 121 -6.11 -22.71 6.85
CA THR A 121 -6.39 -23.85 7.73
C THR A 121 -7.58 -24.66 7.21
N PRO A 122 -7.68 -25.97 7.52
CA PRO A 122 -8.80 -26.79 7.05
C PRO A 122 -10.18 -26.29 7.50
N GLN A 123 -10.25 -25.64 8.67
CA GLN A 123 -11.46 -25.04 9.22
C GLN A 123 -11.23 -23.53 9.44
N PRO A 124 -12.28 -22.70 9.37
CA PRO A 124 -12.20 -21.28 9.70
C PRO A 124 -11.75 -21.05 11.15
N GLN A 125 -10.87 -20.08 11.36
CA GLN A 125 -10.37 -19.70 12.68
C GLN A 125 -10.20 -18.18 12.78
N GLU A 126 -10.56 -17.62 13.93
CA GLU A 126 -10.41 -16.16 14.18
C GLU A 126 -8.96 -15.76 14.46
N GLY A 127 -8.13 -16.72 14.89
CA GLY A 127 -6.75 -16.50 15.34
C GLY A 127 -6.66 -15.96 16.76
N ASN A 128 -5.48 -15.49 17.17
CA ASN A 128 -5.24 -14.98 18.52
C ASN A 128 -6.04 -13.69 18.82
N PRO A 129 -6.38 -13.39 20.08
CA PRO A 129 -7.03 -12.13 20.45
C PRO A 129 -6.18 -10.90 20.07
N ARG A 130 -6.85 -9.79 19.72
CA ARG A 130 -6.17 -8.51 19.39
C ARG A 130 -5.79 -7.73 20.67
N PRO A 131 -4.74 -6.88 20.63
CA PRO A 131 -3.82 -6.62 19.52
C PRO A 131 -2.79 -7.75 19.34
N ARG A 132 -2.45 -8.03 18.09
CA ARG A 132 -1.60 -9.19 17.71
C ARG A 132 -0.60 -8.92 16.60
N VAL A 133 -0.51 -7.68 16.15
CA VAL A 133 0.50 -7.20 15.19
C VAL A 133 1.08 -5.90 15.75
N PHE A 134 2.41 -5.82 15.80
CA PHE A 134 3.15 -4.71 16.41
C PHE A 134 4.25 -4.29 15.45
N ARG A 135 4.40 -2.98 15.22
CA ARG A 135 5.49 -2.41 14.42
C ARG A 135 6.60 -1.93 15.35
N LEU A 136 7.84 -2.11 14.93
CA LEU A 136 9.05 -1.57 15.54
C LEU A 136 9.74 -0.70 14.47
N PRO A 137 9.32 0.57 14.31
CA PRO A 137 9.74 1.40 13.19
C PRO A 137 11.24 1.67 13.14
N GLU A 138 11.86 1.85 14.30
CA GLU A 138 13.29 2.11 14.45
C GLU A 138 14.13 0.92 13.95
N ASP A 139 13.59 -0.30 14.09
CA ASP A 139 14.23 -1.56 13.68
C ASP A 139 13.78 -2.03 12.29
N GLN A 140 12.87 -1.30 11.64
CA GLN A 140 12.18 -1.75 10.41
C GLN A 140 11.56 -3.15 10.56
N ALA A 141 11.02 -3.46 11.75
CA ALA A 141 10.56 -4.80 12.10
C ALA A 141 9.06 -4.85 12.44
N VAL A 142 8.51 -6.06 12.37
CA VAL A 142 7.13 -6.37 12.77
C VAL A 142 7.12 -7.65 13.59
N ILE A 143 6.37 -7.65 14.70
CA ILE A 143 6.07 -8.83 15.51
C ILE A 143 4.59 -9.17 15.32
N ASN A 144 4.29 -10.42 15.00
CA ASN A 144 2.91 -10.93 14.95
C ASN A 144 2.76 -12.18 15.83
N ARG A 145 1.54 -12.45 16.29
CA ARG A 145 1.19 -13.68 17.02
C ARG A 145 -0.21 -14.15 16.67
#